data_AF-A0A067TD56-F1
#
_entry.id   AF-A0A067TD56-F1
#
_cell.length_a   1.000
_cell.length_b   1.000
_cell.length_c   1.000
_cell.angle_alpha   90.00
_cell.angle_beta   90.00
_cell.angle_gamma   90.00
#
_symmetry.space_group_name_H-M   'P 1'
#
loop_
_entity.id
_entity.type
_entity.pdbx_description
1 polymer ?
#
loop_
_entity_poly.entity_id
_entity_poly.type
_entity_poly.pdbx_seq_one_letter_code
_entity_poly.pdbx_strand_id
1 'polypeptide(L)'
;MVEELEDLLPGFSRVNHTRCFLHVNNLVARTLVRQFDVPKAKPKPGAATDDADDDPDKELRDLAGDIDLEERQPREALLEEIGDDELGPDDDSEEWIDEMAALSQAEREGLQNTLRPVRMILVKIRKIAFKTIHSTTLLLPAWAKCLEDLNIPYRIIPRDVQTRRNSTFDMLWFAYEHQKAIDKFTGDRKKRLAAVRTEGKRLGWVKQLCDILEVLKHATLFFSRSTPNLANVIPVIRHIYIQ
;
A
#
# COMPACT_ATOMS: atom_id res chain seq x y z
N MET A 1 35.52 3.58 -19.88
CA MET A 1 34.44 4.52 -19.52
C MET A 1 33.73 4.14 -18.23
N VAL A 2 32.94 3.04 -18.13
CA VAL A 2 32.30 2.65 -16.85
C VAL A 2 33.30 2.11 -15.82
N GLU A 3 34.35 1.42 -16.28
CA GLU A 3 35.43 0.91 -15.41
C GLU A 3 36.32 2.04 -14.87
N GLU A 4 36.52 3.10 -15.65
CA GLU A 4 37.30 4.27 -15.23
C GLU A 4 36.53 5.15 -14.22
N LEU A 5 35.20 5.09 -14.21
CA LEU A 5 34.36 5.82 -13.25
C LEU A 5 34.41 5.21 -11.84
N GLU A 6 34.68 3.90 -11.73
CA GLU A 6 34.85 3.18 -10.45
C GLU A 6 36.10 3.65 -9.70
N ASP A 7 37.13 4.09 -10.43
CA ASP A 7 38.35 4.67 -9.87
C ASP A 7 38.23 6.17 -9.57
N LEU A 8 37.32 6.89 -10.24
CA LEU A 8 37.23 8.36 -10.17
C LEU A 8 36.20 8.87 -9.14
N LEU A 9 35.22 8.06 -8.76
CA LEU A 9 34.14 8.46 -7.86
C LEU A 9 34.09 7.56 -6.62
N PRO A 10 34.37 8.08 -5.41
CA PRO A 10 34.25 7.31 -4.17
C PRO A 10 32.83 6.74 -4.03
N GLY A 11 32.70 5.42 -4.08
CA GLY A 11 31.41 4.73 -3.97
C GLY A 11 30.72 4.39 -5.29
N PHE A 12 31.31 4.70 -6.46
CA PHE A 12 30.82 4.24 -7.74
C PHE A 12 31.22 2.78 -7.95
N SER A 13 30.34 1.83 -7.61
CA SER A 13 30.56 0.40 -7.86
C SER A 13 29.33 -0.21 -8.52
N ARG A 14 29.52 -1.28 -9.30
CA ARG A 14 28.41 -2.01 -9.96
C ARG A 14 27.35 -2.49 -8.94
N VAL A 15 27.79 -2.85 -7.74
CA VAL A 15 26.91 -3.26 -6.64
C VAL A 15 26.07 -2.07 -6.15
N ASN A 16 26.69 -0.90 -5.99
CA ASN A 16 25.98 0.31 -5.56
C ASN A 16 24.93 0.74 -6.59
N HIS A 17 25.17 0.60 -7.90
CA HIS A 17 24.15 0.88 -8.92
C HIS A 17 22.91 -0.02 -8.82
N THR A 18 23.10 -1.31 -8.58
CA THR A 18 21.96 -2.22 -8.41
C THR A 18 21.16 -1.90 -7.14
N ARG A 19 21.82 -1.42 -6.08
CA ARG A 19 21.18 -0.93 -4.86
C ARG A 19 20.46 0.41 -5.08
N CYS A 20 21.04 1.34 -5.84
CA CYS A 20 20.38 2.58 -6.25
C CYS A 20 19.13 2.28 -7.09
N PHE A 21 19.21 1.38 -8.07
CA PHE A 21 18.04 0.97 -8.84
C PHE A 21 16.95 0.32 -7.97
N LEU A 22 17.34 -0.60 -7.07
CA LEU A 22 16.42 -1.19 -6.10
C LEU A 22 15.76 -0.12 -5.23
N HIS A 23 16.52 0.87 -4.76
CA HIS A 23 15.99 1.99 -3.98
C HIS A 23 14.98 2.81 -4.79
N VAL A 24 15.33 3.22 -6.02
CA VAL A 24 14.44 3.96 -6.94
C VAL A 24 13.16 3.17 -7.24
N ASN A 25 13.27 1.88 -7.56
CA ASN A 25 12.11 1.03 -7.84
C ASN A 25 11.16 0.93 -6.65
N ASN A 26 11.70 0.84 -5.43
CA ASN A 26 10.90 0.84 -4.21
C ASN A 26 10.26 2.21 -3.94
N LEU A 27 10.95 3.30 -4.29
CA LEU A 27 10.41 4.65 -4.17
C LEU A 27 9.25 4.87 -5.15
N VAL A 28 9.40 4.43 -6.41
CA VAL A 28 8.33 4.41 -7.43
C VAL A 28 7.10 3.67 -6.90
N ALA A 29 7.28 2.47 -6.34
CA ALA A 29 6.18 1.70 -5.77
C ALA A 29 5.49 2.44 -4.62
N ARG A 30 6.26 3.08 -3.73
CA ARG A 30 5.72 3.88 -2.61
C ARG A 30 4.92 5.08 -3.12
N THR A 31 5.43 5.82 -4.10
CA THR A 31 4.74 6.97 -4.68
C THR A 31 3.46 6.56 -5.38
N LEU A 32 3.48 5.46 -6.16
CA LEU A 32 2.30 4.92 -6.81
C LEU A 32 1.21 4.55 -5.79
N VAL A 33 1.57 3.82 -4.73
CA VAL A 33 0.62 3.40 -3.68
C VAL A 33 0.05 4.62 -2.93
N ARG A 34 0.87 5.64 -2.67
CA ARG A 34 0.44 6.88 -1.99
C ARG A 34 -0.70 7.61 -2.70
N GLN A 35 -0.79 7.51 -4.03
CA GLN A 35 -1.91 8.10 -4.79
C GLN A 35 -3.26 7.51 -4.37
N PHE A 36 -3.26 6.32 -3.79
CA PHE A 36 -4.46 5.62 -3.31
C PHE A 36 -4.68 5.73 -1.80
N ASP A 37 -3.80 6.39 -1.06
CA ASP A 37 -4.00 6.63 0.36
C ASP A 37 -5.13 7.64 0.60
N VAL A 38 -5.74 7.57 1.79
CA VAL A 38 -6.84 8.45 2.17
C VAL A 38 -6.30 9.86 2.36
N PRO A 39 -6.86 10.88 1.69
CA PRO A 39 -6.42 12.25 1.87
C PRO A 39 -6.58 12.70 3.33
N LYS A 40 -5.51 13.27 3.91
CA LYS A 40 -5.57 13.90 5.22
C LYS A 40 -6.61 15.02 5.23
N ALA A 41 -7.28 15.22 6.36
CA ALA A 41 -8.23 16.31 6.52
C ALA A 41 -7.55 17.65 6.24
N LYS A 42 -8.17 18.50 5.40
CA LYS A 42 -7.69 19.87 5.19
C LYS A 42 -7.87 20.63 6.51
N PRO A 43 -6.81 21.20 7.12
CA PRO A 43 -6.99 22.12 8.24
C PRO A 43 -7.73 23.35 7.71
N LYS A 44 -8.99 23.56 8.15
CA LYS A 44 -9.71 24.80 7.84
C LYS A 44 -9.23 25.89 8.81
N PRO A 45 -8.62 27.00 8.35
CA PRO A 45 -8.49 28.18 9.17
C PRO A 45 -9.87 28.86 9.23
N GLY A 46 -10.54 28.72 10.37
CA GLY A 46 -11.71 29.53 10.75
C GLY A 46 -12.91 29.49 9.80
N ALA A 47 -13.75 28.46 9.88
CA ALA A 47 -15.17 28.60 9.51
C ALA A 47 -16.02 27.58 10.26
N ALA A 48 -17.12 28.08 10.79
CA ALA A 48 -18.10 27.41 11.60
C ALA A 48 -18.75 26.21 10.90
N THR A 49 -19.31 25.37 11.75
CA THR A 49 -20.32 24.34 11.50
C THR A 49 -21.25 24.68 10.33
N ASP A 50 -21.27 23.83 9.29
CA ASP A 50 -22.48 23.28 8.64
C ASP A 50 -22.23 22.59 7.28
N ASP A 51 -21.02 22.66 6.69
CA ASP A 51 -20.68 21.92 5.46
C ASP A 51 -19.99 20.57 5.73
N ALA A 52 -20.48 19.79 6.70
CA ALA A 52 -19.90 18.49 7.06
C ALA A 52 -20.39 17.33 6.15
N ASP A 53 -21.34 17.58 5.25
CA ASP A 53 -21.97 16.55 4.41
C ASP A 53 -21.48 16.50 2.96
N ASP A 54 -20.66 17.46 2.52
CA ASP A 54 -20.16 17.52 1.13
C ASP A 54 -18.66 17.18 1.01
N ASP A 55 -18.09 16.47 2.00
CA ASP A 55 -16.74 15.89 1.89
C ASP A 55 -16.85 14.46 1.33
N PRO A 56 -16.52 14.23 0.03
CA PRO A 56 -16.61 12.92 -0.60
C PRO A 56 -15.66 11.88 0.03
N ASP A 57 -14.64 12.33 0.77
CA ASP A 57 -13.66 11.46 1.44
C ASP A 57 -13.98 11.24 2.93
N LYS A 58 -15.05 11.82 3.47
CA LYS A 58 -15.48 11.61 4.86
C LYS A 58 -15.70 10.13 5.18
N GLU A 59 -16.40 9.41 4.30
CA GLU A 59 -16.62 7.96 4.45
C GLU A 59 -15.29 7.17 4.47
N LEU A 60 -14.32 7.57 3.64
CA LEU A 60 -12.99 6.95 3.62
C LEU A 60 -12.23 7.21 4.91
N ARG A 61 -12.30 8.43 5.45
CA ARG A 61 -11.66 8.80 6.72
C ARG A 61 -12.31 8.12 7.92
N ASP A 62 -13.64 8.03 7.96
CA ASP A 62 -14.35 7.31 9.02
C ASP A 62 -14.01 5.82 9.00
N LEU A 63 -13.81 5.23 7.82
CA LEU A 63 -13.35 3.87 7.68
C LEU A 63 -11.88 3.69 8.09
N ALA A 64 -11.00 4.63 7.76
CA ALA A 64 -9.56 4.57 8.03
C ALA A 64 -9.17 4.97 9.46
N GLY A 65 -9.94 5.85 10.11
CA GLY A 65 -9.58 6.49 11.38
C GLY A 65 -9.27 5.52 12.52
N ASP A 66 -10.02 4.41 12.63
CA ASP A 66 -9.74 3.36 13.63
C ASP A 66 -8.35 2.73 13.42
N ILE A 67 -7.92 2.56 12.16
CA ILE A 67 -6.65 1.91 11.81
C ILE A 67 -5.48 2.86 12.08
N ASP A 68 -5.61 4.12 11.67
CA ASP A 68 -4.53 5.12 11.80
C ASP A 68 -4.24 5.46 13.26
N LEU A 69 -5.25 5.44 14.13
CA LEU A 69 -5.09 5.67 15.58
C LEU A 69 -4.43 4.46 16.27
N GLU A 70 -4.88 3.24 15.97
CA GLU A 70 -4.34 2.02 16.56
C GLU A 70 -2.97 1.62 15.99
N GLU A 71 -2.57 2.09 14.79
CA GLU A 71 -1.23 1.90 14.22
C GLU A 71 -0.23 2.97 14.67
N ARG A 72 -0.67 4.20 14.96
CA ARG A 72 0.19 5.24 15.54
C ARG A 72 0.73 4.85 16.90
N GLN A 73 -0.13 4.35 17.79
CA GLN A 73 0.22 4.05 19.17
C GLN A 73 1.41 3.07 19.33
N PRO A 74 1.45 1.90 18.66
CA PRO A 74 2.59 1.00 18.76
C PRO A 74 3.83 1.51 18.01
N ARG A 75 3.67 2.33 16.96
CA ARG A 75 4.79 2.95 16.26
C ARG A 75 5.44 4.01 17.13
N GLU A 76 4.65 4.90 17.73
CA GLU A 76 5.12 5.95 18.64
C GLU A 76 5.79 5.34 19.88
N ALA A 77 5.19 4.29 20.48
CA ALA A 77 5.80 3.57 21.60
C ALA A 77 7.13 2.89 21.24
N LEU A 78 7.25 2.31 20.04
CA LEU A 78 8.49 1.70 19.56
C LEU A 78 9.56 2.75 19.23
N LEU A 79 9.17 3.90 18.69
CA LEU A 79 10.07 5.02 18.41
C LEU A 79 10.60 5.67 19.70
N GLU A 80 9.76 5.78 20.74
CA GLU A 80 10.19 6.20 22.08
C GLU A 80 11.22 5.24 22.71
N GLU A 81 11.16 3.93 22.41
CA GLU A 81 12.12 2.93 22.92
C GLU A 81 13.45 2.93 22.18
N ILE A 82 13.48 3.25 20.88
CA ILE A 82 14.68 3.15 20.04
C ILE A 82 15.57 4.41 20.15
N GLY A 83 15.02 5.55 20.58
CA GLY A 83 15.74 6.81 20.70
C GLY A 83 16.09 7.42 19.34
N ASP A 84 16.02 8.74 19.24
CA ASP A 84 16.15 9.49 17.98
C ASP A 84 17.49 9.24 17.25
N ASP A 85 18.53 8.77 17.94
CA ASP A 85 19.88 8.54 17.38
C ASP A 85 20.06 7.20 16.63
N GLU A 86 19.21 6.18 16.85
CA GLU A 86 19.26 4.90 16.11
C GLU A 86 18.30 4.85 14.91
N LEU A 87 17.46 5.86 14.76
CA LEU A 87 16.66 6.09 13.57
C LEU A 87 17.58 6.57 12.45
N GLY A 88 18.10 5.62 11.67
CA GLY A 88 18.69 5.92 10.36
C GLY A 88 17.74 6.86 9.61
N PRO A 89 18.29 7.84 8.84
CA PRO A 89 17.54 8.99 8.38
C PRO A 89 16.20 8.52 7.84
N ASP A 90 15.12 9.01 8.45
CA ASP A 90 13.79 8.82 7.91
C ASP A 90 13.92 9.29 6.47
N ASP A 91 13.85 8.36 5.52
CA ASP A 91 13.80 8.66 4.10
C ASP A 91 12.39 9.22 3.86
N ASP A 92 12.19 10.37 4.49
CA ASP A 92 11.27 11.40 4.11
C ASP A 92 11.68 11.73 2.68
N SER A 93 10.99 11.01 1.83
CA SER A 93 10.55 11.29 0.47
C SER A 93 10.20 12.77 0.21
N GLU A 94 11.06 13.70 0.60
CA GLU A 94 10.91 15.13 0.34
C GLU A 94 11.36 15.48 -1.09
N GLU A 95 12.08 14.59 -1.76
CA GLU A 95 12.67 14.86 -3.07
C GLU A 95 12.02 14.09 -4.23
N TRP A 96 10.74 13.72 -4.11
CA TRP A 96 9.95 13.27 -5.25
C TRP A 96 8.76 14.20 -5.44
N ILE A 97 8.62 14.71 -6.68
CA ILE A 97 7.58 15.66 -7.05
C ILE A 97 6.23 14.93 -6.98
N ASP A 98 5.32 15.42 -6.13
CA ASP A 98 3.92 15.02 -6.20
C ASP A 98 3.33 15.55 -7.50
N GLU A 99 3.36 14.74 -8.57
CA GLU A 99 2.81 15.11 -9.87
C GLU A 99 1.32 15.49 -9.79
N MET A 100 0.61 15.02 -8.75
CA MET A 100 -0.77 15.44 -8.50
C MET A 100 -0.88 16.92 -8.12
N ALA A 101 0.18 17.51 -7.56
CA ALA A 101 0.25 18.93 -7.23
C ALA A 101 0.47 19.81 -8.47
N ALA A 102 0.97 19.23 -9.57
CA ALA A 102 1.13 19.92 -10.85
C ALA A 102 -0.16 19.95 -11.70
N LEU A 103 -1.17 19.12 -11.36
CA LEU A 103 -2.47 19.11 -12.03
C LEU A 103 -3.30 20.34 -11.69
N SER A 104 -4.11 20.81 -12.64
CA SER A 104 -5.12 21.83 -12.35
C SER A 104 -6.18 21.29 -11.38
N GLN A 105 -6.91 22.18 -10.71
CA GLN A 105 -7.94 21.80 -9.74
C GLN A 105 -9.00 20.87 -10.36
N ALA A 106 -9.44 21.15 -11.59
CA ALA A 106 -10.43 20.33 -12.29
C ALA A 106 -9.90 18.94 -12.68
N GLU A 107 -8.65 18.85 -13.14
CA GLU A 107 -8.01 17.57 -13.46
C GLU A 107 -7.81 16.72 -12.20
N ARG A 108 -7.42 17.37 -11.10
CA ARG A 108 -7.23 16.71 -9.80
C ARG A 108 -8.52 16.13 -9.26
N GLU A 109 -9.63 16.86 -9.35
CA GLU A 109 -10.96 16.39 -8.94
C GLU A 109 -11.46 15.23 -9.82
N GLY A 110 -11.29 15.34 -11.14
CA GLY A 110 -11.64 14.26 -12.07
C GLY A 110 -10.86 12.97 -11.79
N LEU A 111 -9.56 13.10 -11.50
CA LEU A 111 -8.72 11.97 -11.14
C LEU A 111 -9.10 11.41 -9.77
N GLN A 112 -9.33 12.23 -8.75
CA GLN A 112 -9.78 11.78 -7.42
C GLN A 112 -11.09 10.98 -7.51
N ASN A 113 -12.05 11.43 -8.30
CA ASN A 113 -13.31 10.71 -8.54
C ASN A 113 -13.08 9.34 -9.18
N THR A 114 -12.12 9.25 -10.10
CA THR A 114 -11.75 7.99 -10.77
C THR A 114 -11.04 7.03 -9.81
N LEU A 115 -10.19 7.55 -8.91
CA LEU A 115 -9.44 6.74 -7.95
C LEU A 115 -10.26 6.32 -6.72
N ARG A 116 -11.31 7.08 -6.37
CA ARG A 116 -12.14 6.87 -5.17
C ARG A 116 -12.61 5.42 -4.98
N PRO A 117 -13.10 4.68 -6.00
CA PRO A 117 -13.48 3.28 -5.84
C PRO A 117 -12.31 2.38 -5.40
N VAL A 118 -11.10 2.63 -5.91
CA VAL A 118 -9.89 1.86 -5.57
C VAL A 118 -9.45 2.17 -4.14
N ARG A 119 -9.44 3.46 -3.75
CA ARG A 119 -9.17 3.88 -2.37
C ARG A 119 -10.12 3.21 -1.38
N MET A 120 -11.41 3.18 -1.71
CA MET A 120 -12.44 2.55 -0.88
C MET A 120 -12.17 1.05 -0.67
N ILE A 121 -11.80 0.34 -1.71
CA ILE A 121 -11.50 -1.10 -1.60
C ILE A 121 -10.23 -1.33 -0.77
N LEU A 122 -9.19 -0.54 -1.01
CA LEU A 122 -7.94 -0.62 -0.25
C LEU A 122 -8.16 -0.43 1.25
N VAL A 123 -8.87 0.64 1.65
CA VAL A 123 -9.21 0.89 3.05
C VAL A 123 -10.01 -0.26 3.64
N LYS A 124 -10.98 -0.80 2.90
CA LYS A 124 -11.79 -1.94 3.34
C LYS A 124 -10.94 -3.19 3.56
N ILE A 125 -10.05 -3.54 2.63
CA ILE A 125 -9.18 -4.71 2.77
C ILE A 125 -8.21 -4.52 3.95
N ARG A 126 -7.59 -3.35 4.08
CA ARG A 126 -6.74 -3.00 5.24
C ARG A 126 -7.49 -3.19 6.55
N LYS A 127 -8.74 -2.71 6.63
CA LYS A 127 -9.60 -2.84 7.83
C LYS A 127 -9.94 -4.29 8.15
N ILE A 128 -10.21 -5.11 7.13
CA ILE A 128 -10.50 -6.55 7.32
C ILE A 128 -9.26 -7.27 7.83
N ALA A 129 -8.10 -7.06 7.20
CA ALA A 129 -6.84 -7.66 7.62
C ALA A 129 -6.52 -7.30 9.07
N PHE A 130 -6.60 -6.00 9.39
CA PHE A 130 -6.36 -5.47 10.72
C PHE A 130 -7.30 -6.10 11.77
N LYS A 131 -8.62 -6.02 11.57
CA LYS A 131 -9.60 -6.57 12.51
C LYS A 131 -9.46 -8.08 12.69
N THR A 132 -9.11 -8.81 11.63
CA THR A 132 -8.96 -10.27 11.69
C THR A 132 -7.73 -10.66 12.51
N ILE A 133 -6.62 -9.93 12.38
CA ILE A 133 -5.39 -10.16 13.13
C ILE A 133 -5.56 -9.80 14.62
N HIS A 134 -6.20 -8.66 14.91
CA HIS A 134 -6.36 -8.18 16.28
C HIS A 134 -7.55 -8.80 17.03
N SER A 135 -8.51 -9.41 16.34
CA SER A 135 -9.62 -10.16 16.95
C SER A 135 -9.41 -11.67 16.84
N THR A 136 -8.40 -12.15 17.58
CA THR A 136 -7.96 -13.55 17.62
C THR A 136 -9.02 -14.52 18.15
N THR A 137 -9.98 -14.04 18.94
CA THR A 137 -10.99 -14.87 19.61
C THR A 137 -12.32 -14.97 18.88
N LEU A 138 -12.66 -14.00 18.02
CA LEU A 138 -13.97 -13.93 17.36
C LEU A 138 -13.85 -13.96 15.85
N LEU A 139 -13.03 -13.08 15.27
CA LEU A 139 -12.95 -12.94 13.81
C LEU A 139 -12.01 -13.96 13.19
N LEU A 140 -10.87 -14.27 13.83
CA LEU A 140 -9.91 -15.24 13.30
C LEU A 140 -10.50 -16.67 13.22
N PRO A 141 -11.20 -17.21 14.24
CA PRO A 141 -11.84 -18.52 14.13
C PRO A 141 -12.99 -18.52 13.12
N ALA A 142 -13.72 -17.40 13.02
CA ALA A 142 -14.77 -17.25 12.03
C ALA A 142 -14.23 -17.20 10.59
N TRP A 143 -13.04 -16.62 10.38
CA TRP A 143 -12.33 -16.65 9.11
C TRP A 143 -11.88 -18.07 8.76
N ALA A 144 -11.29 -18.79 9.73
CA ALA A 144 -10.87 -20.17 9.55
C ALA A 144 -12.06 -21.06 9.13
N LYS A 145 -13.21 -20.91 9.78
CA LYS A 145 -14.44 -21.63 9.43
C LYS A 145 -14.95 -21.26 8.03
N CYS A 146 -14.87 -19.99 7.63
CA CYS A 146 -15.25 -19.58 6.28
C CYS A 146 -14.34 -20.22 5.20
N LEU A 147 -13.05 -20.37 5.48
CA LEU A 147 -12.10 -21.06 4.58
C LEU A 147 -12.37 -22.56 4.52
N GLU A 148 -12.65 -23.19 5.66
CA GLU A 148 -13.02 -24.62 5.75
C GLU A 148 -14.29 -24.92 4.95
N ASP A 149 -15.35 -24.13 5.12
CA ASP A 149 -16.60 -24.28 4.35
C ASP A 149 -16.40 -24.15 2.83
N LEU A 150 -15.37 -23.40 2.40
CA LEU A 150 -15.04 -23.19 0.99
C LEU A 150 -13.96 -24.15 0.48
N ASN A 151 -13.47 -25.04 1.34
CA ASN A 151 -12.38 -25.98 1.07
C ASN A 151 -11.10 -25.30 0.57
N ILE A 152 -10.76 -24.14 1.14
CA ILE A 152 -9.55 -23.36 0.83
C ILE A 152 -8.53 -23.60 1.94
N PRO A 153 -7.23 -23.79 1.63
CA PRO A 153 -6.20 -23.94 2.64
C PRO A 153 -6.15 -22.73 3.59
N TYR A 154 -6.03 -22.99 4.89
CA TYR A 154 -5.98 -21.93 5.88
C TYR A 154 -4.79 -21.00 5.64
N ARG A 155 -5.08 -19.72 5.43
CA ARG A 155 -4.10 -18.63 5.37
C ARG A 155 -4.68 -17.39 6.04
N ILE A 156 -3.82 -16.68 6.77
CA ILE A 156 -4.17 -15.39 7.38
C ILE A 156 -4.04 -14.30 6.30
N ILE A 157 -4.96 -13.34 6.32
CA ILE A 157 -4.92 -12.19 5.42
C ILE A 157 -3.64 -11.38 5.72
N PRO A 158 -2.74 -11.16 4.74
CA PRO A 158 -1.54 -10.36 4.95
C PRO A 158 -1.90 -8.93 5.37
N ARG A 159 -1.16 -8.38 6.34
CA ARG A 159 -1.29 -6.99 6.75
C ARG A 159 -0.47 -6.09 5.82
N ASP A 160 -1.04 -4.95 5.44
CA ASP A 160 -0.29 -3.88 4.80
C ASP A 160 0.58 -3.16 5.84
N VAL A 161 1.89 -3.08 5.58
CA VAL A 161 2.88 -2.52 6.50
C VAL A 161 3.69 -1.50 5.72
N GLN A 162 3.59 -0.23 6.10
CA GLN A 162 4.22 0.87 5.38
C GLN A 162 5.74 0.71 5.22
N THR A 163 6.40 0.09 6.21
CA THR A 163 7.85 -0.16 6.19
C THR A 163 8.26 -1.39 5.36
N ARG A 164 7.31 -2.24 4.93
CA ARG A 164 7.56 -3.41 4.09
C ARG A 164 7.10 -3.16 2.66
N ARG A 165 8.06 -2.85 1.79
CA ARG A 165 7.89 -2.32 0.42
C ARG A 165 7.00 -3.12 -0.55
N ASN A 166 6.61 -4.35 -0.23
CA ASN A 166 5.76 -5.21 -1.06
C ASN A 166 4.45 -5.63 -0.38
N SER A 167 4.18 -5.21 0.86
CA SER A 167 3.03 -5.68 1.64
C SER A 167 1.69 -5.32 1.01
N THR A 168 1.60 -4.15 0.36
CA THR A 168 0.36 -3.69 -0.28
C THR A 168 0.00 -4.62 -1.42
N PHE A 169 0.97 -5.04 -2.24
CA PHE A 169 0.75 -6.05 -3.28
C PHE A 169 0.32 -7.38 -2.68
N ASP A 170 1.02 -7.87 -1.66
CA ASP A 170 0.72 -9.18 -1.05
C ASP A 170 -0.70 -9.23 -0.49
N MET A 171 -1.13 -8.16 0.18
CA MET A 171 -2.48 -8.01 0.70
C MET A 171 -3.52 -7.94 -0.43
N LEU A 172 -3.28 -7.13 -1.46
CA LEU A 172 -4.20 -6.97 -2.59
C LEU A 172 -4.36 -8.26 -3.39
N TRP A 173 -3.24 -8.93 -3.71
CA TRP A 173 -3.24 -10.20 -4.41
C TRP A 173 -3.99 -11.27 -3.62
N PHE A 174 -3.72 -11.36 -2.31
CA PHE A 174 -4.44 -12.28 -1.45
C PHE A 174 -5.96 -12.02 -1.46
N ALA A 175 -6.35 -10.74 -1.36
CA ALA A 175 -7.74 -10.35 -1.36
C ALA A 175 -8.45 -10.64 -2.69
N TYR A 176 -7.72 -10.50 -3.80
CA TYR A 176 -8.22 -10.87 -5.13
C TYR A 176 -8.41 -12.39 -5.25
N GLU A 177 -7.41 -13.19 -4.87
CA GLU A 177 -7.47 -14.66 -4.92
C GLU A 177 -8.58 -15.22 -4.00
N HIS A 178 -8.72 -14.65 -2.81
CA HIS A 178 -9.66 -15.10 -1.77
C HIS A 178 -10.96 -14.28 -1.74
N GLN A 179 -11.31 -13.61 -2.84
CA GLN A 179 -12.49 -12.72 -2.90
C GLN A 179 -13.77 -13.41 -2.42
N LYS A 180 -14.03 -14.65 -2.86
CA LYS A 180 -15.24 -15.39 -2.46
C LYS A 180 -15.30 -15.62 -0.95
N ALA A 181 -14.14 -15.87 -0.33
CA ALA A 181 -14.05 -16.04 1.12
C ALA A 181 -14.26 -14.71 1.84
N ILE A 182 -13.68 -13.62 1.33
CA ILE A 182 -13.87 -12.27 1.90
C ILE A 182 -15.33 -11.82 1.79
N ASP A 183 -15.98 -12.04 0.64
CA ASP A 183 -17.38 -11.69 0.41
C ASP A 183 -18.32 -12.49 1.33
N LYS A 184 -18.04 -13.79 1.55
CA LYS A 184 -18.78 -14.61 2.53
C LYS A 184 -18.51 -14.15 3.97
N PHE A 185 -17.26 -13.89 4.30
CA PHE A 185 -16.83 -13.47 5.65
C PHE A 185 -17.40 -12.11 6.05
N THR A 186 -17.48 -11.16 5.10
CA THR A 186 -18.04 -9.82 5.30
C THR A 186 -19.57 -9.77 5.13
N GLY A 187 -20.15 -10.75 4.43
CA GLY A 187 -21.60 -10.89 4.24
C GLY A 187 -22.38 -11.35 5.47
N ASP A 188 -21.70 -11.95 6.46
CA ASP A 188 -22.33 -12.36 7.71
C ASP A 188 -22.72 -11.14 8.56
N ARG A 189 -24.01 -10.78 8.53
CA ARG A 189 -24.61 -9.63 9.23
C ARG A 189 -24.38 -9.61 10.75
N LYS A 190 -23.99 -10.74 11.34
CA LYS A 190 -23.62 -10.88 12.76
C LYS A 190 -22.22 -10.35 13.09
N LYS A 191 -21.34 -10.23 12.08
CA LYS A 191 -19.98 -9.73 12.25
C LYS A 191 -20.01 -8.22 12.00
N ARG A 192 -19.34 -7.40 12.84
CA ARG A 192 -19.20 -5.93 12.70
C ARG A 192 -18.37 -5.52 11.46
N LEU A 193 -18.58 -6.20 10.33
CA LEU A 193 -17.85 -6.11 9.06
C LEU A 193 -18.78 -5.80 7.88
N ALA A 194 -20.09 -5.69 8.09
CA ALA A 194 -21.06 -5.37 7.03
C ALA A 194 -20.76 -4.03 6.32
N ALA A 195 -20.24 -3.03 7.06
CA ALA A 195 -19.80 -1.74 6.51
C ALA A 195 -18.55 -1.86 5.61
N VAL A 196 -17.81 -2.95 5.74
CA VAL A 196 -16.52 -3.19 5.05
C VAL A 196 -16.70 -4.14 3.86
N ARG A 197 -17.95 -4.50 3.52
CA ARG A 197 -18.24 -5.39 2.39
C ARG A 197 -17.67 -4.83 1.08
N THR A 198 -16.93 -5.69 0.39
CA THR A 198 -16.42 -5.45 -0.95
C THR A 198 -17.45 -5.92 -1.98
N GLU A 199 -17.63 -5.16 -3.06
CA GLU A 199 -18.51 -5.53 -4.15
C GLU A 199 -17.65 -6.12 -5.27
N GLY A 200 -17.91 -7.38 -5.63
CA GLY A 200 -17.03 -8.13 -6.54
C GLY A 200 -16.82 -7.51 -7.91
N LYS A 201 -17.79 -6.72 -8.41
CA LYS A 201 -17.70 -6.01 -9.69
C LYS A 201 -16.64 -4.89 -9.68
N ARG A 202 -16.22 -4.41 -8.50
CA ARG A 202 -15.24 -3.31 -8.37
C ARG A 202 -13.79 -3.80 -8.26
N LEU A 203 -13.54 -5.12 -8.19
CA LEU A 203 -12.19 -5.67 -8.07
C LEU A 203 -11.42 -5.74 -9.41
N GLY A 204 -12.07 -5.43 -10.53
CA GLY A 204 -11.37 -5.26 -11.82
C GLY A 204 -10.27 -4.19 -11.74
N TRP A 205 -10.54 -3.07 -11.05
CA TRP A 205 -9.56 -2.00 -10.82
C TRP A 205 -8.41 -2.44 -9.91
N VAL A 206 -8.70 -3.28 -8.93
CA VAL A 206 -7.69 -3.85 -8.03
C VAL A 206 -6.74 -4.75 -8.82
N LYS A 207 -7.26 -5.54 -9.78
CA LYS A 207 -6.42 -6.36 -10.64
C LYS A 207 -5.42 -5.50 -11.44
N GLN A 208 -5.87 -4.40 -12.04
CA GLN A 208 -4.98 -3.50 -12.78
C GLN A 208 -3.87 -2.92 -11.88
N LEU A 209 -4.22 -2.55 -10.64
CA LEU A 209 -3.23 -2.10 -9.66
C LEU A 209 -2.26 -3.23 -9.28
N CYS A 210 -2.75 -4.46 -9.10
CA CYS A 210 -1.91 -5.63 -8.85
C CYS A 210 -0.93 -5.89 -10.01
N ASP A 211 -1.37 -5.80 -11.26
CA ASP A 211 -0.52 -6.08 -12.43
C ASP A 211 0.68 -5.11 -12.46
N ILE A 212 0.45 -3.80 -12.21
CA ILE A 212 1.53 -2.80 -12.12
C ILE A 212 2.46 -3.08 -10.93
N LEU A 213 1.88 -3.35 -9.76
CA LEU A 213 2.65 -3.62 -8.55
C LEU A 213 3.42 -4.96 -8.62
N GLU A 214 2.96 -5.93 -9.40
CA GLU A 214 3.62 -7.22 -9.60
C GLU A 214 4.97 -7.03 -10.28
N VAL A 215 5.03 -6.20 -11.34
CA VAL A 215 6.28 -5.90 -12.06
C VAL A 215 7.28 -5.23 -11.12
N LEU A 216 6.83 -4.25 -10.34
CA LEU A 216 7.67 -3.55 -9.36
C LEU A 216 8.16 -4.51 -8.27
N LYS A 217 7.30 -5.40 -7.77
CA LYS A 217 7.67 -6.41 -6.78
C LYS A 217 8.67 -7.41 -7.35
N HIS A 218 8.49 -7.88 -8.58
CA HIS A 218 9.43 -8.77 -9.25
C HIS A 218 10.81 -8.13 -9.42
N ALA A 219 10.85 -6.86 -9.84
CA ALA A 219 12.09 -6.10 -9.87
C ALA A 219 12.73 -6.00 -8.48
N THR A 220 11.97 -5.63 -7.45
CA THR A 220 12.46 -5.54 -6.07
C THR A 220 13.03 -6.87 -5.57
N LEU A 221 12.30 -7.98 -5.75
CA LEU A 221 12.75 -9.32 -5.33
C LEU A 221 13.96 -9.79 -6.12
N PHE A 222 14.05 -9.46 -7.40
CA PHE A 222 15.18 -9.80 -8.25
C PHE A 222 16.46 -9.10 -7.81
N PHE A 223 16.38 -7.77 -7.59
CA PHE A 223 17.54 -6.97 -7.19
C PHE A 223 17.89 -7.05 -5.70
N SER A 224 16.99 -7.62 -4.88
CA SER A 224 17.27 -7.92 -3.46
C SER A 224 18.07 -9.21 -3.24
N ARG A 225 18.23 -10.05 -4.29
CA ARG A 225 19.09 -11.24 -4.22
C ARG A 225 20.56 -10.83 -4.20
N SER A 226 21.43 -11.67 -3.63
CA SER A 226 22.87 -11.41 -3.47
C SER A 226 23.69 -11.37 -4.78
N THR A 227 23.06 -11.60 -5.94
CA THR A 227 23.72 -11.59 -7.27
C THR A 227 23.02 -10.66 -8.28
N PRO A 228 22.69 -9.41 -7.93
CA PRO A 228 22.14 -8.49 -8.91
C PRO A 228 23.26 -8.02 -9.84
N ASN A 229 23.06 -8.17 -11.16
CA ASN A 229 23.99 -7.65 -12.15
C ASN A 229 23.39 -6.39 -12.81
N LEU A 230 24.26 -5.44 -13.16
CA LEU A 230 23.84 -4.19 -13.81
C LEU A 230 23.25 -4.44 -15.21
N ALA A 231 23.69 -5.51 -15.89
CA ALA A 231 23.21 -5.87 -17.21
C ALA A 231 21.70 -6.19 -17.25
N ASN A 232 21.14 -6.65 -16.12
CA ASN A 232 19.73 -6.99 -15.98
C ASN A 232 18.84 -5.77 -15.69
N VAL A 233 19.42 -4.60 -15.39
CA VAL A 233 18.65 -3.37 -15.15
C VAL A 233 17.95 -2.90 -16.43
N ILE A 234 18.64 -2.88 -17.56
CA ILE A 234 18.07 -2.44 -18.85
C ILE A 234 16.89 -3.34 -19.28
N PRO A 235 16.99 -4.68 -19.26
CA PRO A 235 15.86 -5.57 -19.50
C PRO A 235 14.67 -5.33 -18.56
N VAL A 236 14.91 -5.12 -17.26
CA VAL A 236 13.83 -4.88 -16.28
C VAL A 236 13.15 -3.54 -16.53
N ILE A 237 13.91 -2.47 -16.81
CA ILE A 237 13.33 -1.17 -17.19
C ILE A 237 12.50 -1.32 -18.46
N ARG A 238 13.02 -2.01 -19.50
CA ARG A 238 12.24 -2.26 -20.71
C ARG A 238 10.95 -3.01 -20.42
N HIS A 239 10.97 -3.98 -19.52
CA HIS A 239 9.77 -4.73 -19.15
C HIS A 239 8.74 -3.84 -18.41
N ILE A 240 9.18 -2.89 -17.59
CA ILE A 240 8.31 -1.92 -16.91
C ILE A 240 7.66 -0.95 -17.90
N TYR A 241 8.39 -0.49 -18.91
CA TYR A 241 7.92 0.54 -19.86
C TYR A 241 7.11 0.00 -21.06
N ILE A 242 7.07 -1.32 -21.29
CA ILE A 242 6.46 -1.94 -22.48
C ILE A 242 5.14 -2.69 -22.17
N GLN A 243 4.66 -2.68 -20.92
CA GLN A 243 3.32 -3.17 -20.55
C GLN A 243 2.26 -2.08 -20.64
#